data_AF-A0A6J4XWB4-F1
#
_entry.id   AF-A0A6J4XWB4-F1
#
_cell.length_a   1.000
_cell.length_b   1.000
_cell.length_c   1.000
_cell.angle_alpha   90.00
_cell.angle_beta   90.00
_cell.angle_gamma   90.00
#
_symmetry.space_group_name_H-M   'P 1'
#
loop_
_entity.id
_entity.type
_entity.pdbx_description
1 polymer ?
#
loop_
_entity_poly.entity_id
_entity_poly.type
_entity_poly.pdbx_seq_one_letter_code
_entity_poly.pdbx_strand_id
1 'polypeptide(L)' 'MLVRVLKLNPYRRFYRNINGLYLETEQMPVAAETMDVEIYGWLDTTLIDD' A
#
# COMPACT_ATOMS: atom_id res chain seq x y z
N MET A 1 -0.50 -10.05 -2.12
CA MET A 1 0.73 -9.19 -2.17
C MET A 1 0.48 -7.91 -1.38
N LEU A 2 1.47 -7.38 -0.65
CA LEU A 2 1.38 -6.10 0.09
C LEU A 2 2.45 -5.11 -0.36
N VAL A 3 2.09 -3.83 -0.44
CA VAL A 3 2.99 -2.73 -0.82
C VAL A 3 2.78 -1.56 0.14
N ARG A 4 3.90 -1.01 0.64
CA ARG A 4 3.95 0.20 1.48
C ARG A 4 4.47 1.37 0.66
N VAL A 5 3.77 2.49 0.68
CA VAL A 5 4.10 3.68 -0.11
C VAL A 5 4.00 4.93 0.74
N LEU A 6 5.03 5.76 0.69
CA LEU A 6 5.00 7.09 1.32
C LEU A 6 3.80 7.88 0.79
N LYS A 7 3.00 8.44 1.70
CA LYS A 7 1.84 9.28 1.36
C LYS A 7 2.22 10.51 0.54
N LEU A 8 3.44 11.01 0.70
CA LEU A 8 4.01 12.11 -0.08
C LEU A 8 4.40 11.72 -1.51
N ASN A 9 4.44 10.43 -1.86
CA ASN A 9 4.73 9.99 -3.21
C ASN A 9 3.59 10.43 -4.16
N PRO A 10 3.89 11.22 -5.21
CA PRO A 10 2.88 11.71 -6.16
C PRO A 10 2.22 10.57 -6.95
N TYR A 11 2.92 9.45 -7.11
CA TYR A 11 2.45 8.28 -7.85
C TYR A 11 1.71 7.26 -6.99
N ARG A 12 1.42 7.53 -5.71
CA ARG A 12 0.75 6.55 -4.82
C ARG A 12 -0.62 6.06 -5.34
N ARG A 13 -1.29 6.86 -6.17
CA ARG A 13 -2.56 6.46 -6.81
C ARG A 13 -2.39 5.35 -7.85
N PHE A 14 -1.18 5.12 -8.34
CA PHE A 14 -0.86 4.01 -9.24
C PHE A 14 -1.40 2.69 -8.69
N TYR A 15 -1.20 2.41 -7.40
CA TYR A 15 -1.60 1.15 -6.79
C TYR A 15 -3.12 0.96 -6.79
N ARG A 16 -3.91 2.02 -6.66
CA ARG A 16 -5.37 1.94 -6.84
C ARG A 16 -5.75 1.64 -8.29
N ASN A 17 -5.05 2.23 -9.24
CA ASN A 17 -5.33 2.05 -10.67
C ASN A 17 -5.03 0.64 -11.16
N ILE A 18 -4.16 -0.10 -10.46
CA ILE A 18 -3.88 -1.51 -10.73
C ILE A 18 -4.60 -2.45 -9.76
N ASN A 19 -5.78 -2.06 -9.28
CA ASN A 19 -6.66 -2.84 -8.37
C ASN A 19 -6.07 -3.17 -6.99
N GLY A 20 -5.10 -2.39 -6.53
CA GLY A 20 -4.63 -2.46 -5.15
C GLY A 20 -5.66 -1.88 -4.19
N LEU A 21 -6.07 -2.69 -3.22
CA LEU A 21 -6.96 -2.30 -2.14
C LEU A 21 -6.19 -1.48 -1.12
N TYR A 22 -6.66 -0.27 -0.81
CA TYR A 22 -6.15 0.48 0.34
C TYR A 22 -6.57 -0.25 1.62
N LEU A 23 -5.60 -0.51 2.50
CA LEU A 23 -5.84 -1.19 3.77
C LEU A 23 -5.83 -0.18 4.91
N GLU A 24 -4.72 0.53 5.07
CA GLU A 24 -4.53 1.48 6.17
C GLU A 24 -3.43 2.51 5.86
N THR A 25 -3.30 3.48 6.76
CA THR A 25 -2.16 4.40 6.82
C THR A 25 -1.50 4.25 8.18
N GLU A 26 -0.20 4.01 8.20
CA GLU A 26 0.60 3.91 9.42
C GLU A 26 1.70 4.98 9.46
N GLN A 27 2.10 5.37 10.66
CA GLN A 27 3.27 6.22 10.86
C GLN A 27 4.51 5.34 11.06
N MET A 28 5.51 5.50 10.19
CA MET A 28 6.73 4.70 10.24
C MET A 28 7.99 5.56 10.29
N PRO A 29 9.04 5.11 10.99
CA PRO A 29 10.35 5.74 10.89
C PRO A 29 10.98 5.45 9.52
N VAL A 30 11.22 6.49 8.73
CA VAL A 30 11.87 6.46 7.42
C VAL A 30 12.92 7.56 7.38
N ALA A 31 14.17 7.21 7.10
CA ALA A 31 15.29 8.17 7.01
C ALA A 31 15.41 9.13 8.23
N ALA A 32 15.23 8.59 9.44
CA ALA A 32 15.25 9.32 10.72
C ALA A 32 14.07 10.30 10.94
N GLU A 33 13.06 10.28 10.09
CA GLU A 33 11.81 11.02 10.27
C GLU A 33 10.61 10.06 10.40
N THR A 34 9.58 10.47 11.14
CA THR A 34 8.32 9.74 11.18
C THR A 34 7.44 10.20 10.00
N MET A 35 7.11 9.30 9.10
CA MET A 35 6.33 9.60 7.89
C MET A 35 5.05 8.76 7.82
N ASP A 36 4.00 9.36 7.24
CA ASP A 36 2.78 8.62 6.88
C ASP A 36 3.05 7.70 5.67
N VAL A 37 2.73 6.42 5.84
CA VAL A 37 2.85 5.37 4.84
C VAL A 37 1.48 4.76 4.59
N GLU A 38 1.02 4.78 3.34
CA GLU A 38 -0.19 4.06 2.92
C GLU A 38 0.16 2.61 2.58
N ILE A 39 -0.68 1.67 3.03
CA ILE A 39 -0.54 0.25 2.73
C ILE A 39 -1.61 -0.16 1.71
N TYR A 40 -1.17 -0.78 0.63
CA TYR A 40 -2.01 -1.37 -0.40
C TYR A 40 -1.82 -2.88 -0.47
N GLY A 41 -2.91 -3.62 -0.74
CA GLY A 41 -2.90 -5.07 -0.88
C GLY A 41 -3.63 -5.58 -2.11
N TRP A 42 -3.22 -6.74 -2.59
CA TRP A 42 -3.95 -7.55 -3.58
C TRP A 42 -4.30 -8.86 -2.93
N LEU A 43 -5.58 -9.20 -2.99
CA LEU A 43 -6.07 -10.52 -2.65
C LEU A 43 -5.60 -11.49 -3.73
N ASP A 44 -5.02 -12.60 -3.29
CA ASP A 44 -4.69 -13.68 -4.18
C ASP A 44 -5.95 -14.50 -4.43
N THR A 45 -6.62 -14.24 -5.56
CA THR A 45 -7.89 -14.88 -5.87
C THR A 45 -7.73 -16.33 -6.30
N THR A 46 -6.51 -16.78 -6.61
CA THR A 46 -6.28 -18.20 -6.96
C THR A 46 -6.52 -19.14 -5.78
N LEU A 47 -6.59 -18.60 -4.55
CA LEU A 47 -6.90 -19.36 -3.33
C LEU A 47 -8.40 -19.51 -3.05
N ILE A 48 -9.26 -18.88 -3.85
CA ILE A 48 -10.73 -18.93 -3.67
C ILE A 48 -11.35 -20.04 -4.54
N ASP A 49 -10.65 -20.50 -5.58
CA ASP A 49 -11.14 -21.45 -6.58
C ASP A 49 -10.80 -22.93 -6.28
N ASP A 50 -10.55 -23.29 -5.01
CA ASP A 50 -10.42 -24.69 -4.53
C ASP A 50 -11.73 -25.23 -3.90
#